data_AF-A0A6J7BPI4-F1
#
_entry.id   AF-A0A6J7BPI4-F1
#
_cell.length_a   1.000
_cell.length_b   1.000
_cell.length_c   1.000
_cell.angle_alpha   90.00
_cell.angle_beta   90.00
_cell.angle_gamma   90.00
#
_symmetry.space_group_name_H-M   'P 1'
#
loop_
_entity.id
_entity.type
_entity.pdbx_description
1 polymer ?
#
loop_
_entity_poly.entity_id
_entity_poly.type
_entity_poly.pdbx_seq_one_letter_code
_entity_poly.pdbx_strand_id
1 'polypeptide(L)'
;MGVRGMTLGERTDPDISPQSGSRRIRWVGVAAVIVVAALAVGGIVLSRPRPSQPLVAPTTARSVPTTAPAPVAERLTWAPPRLATPITLAIGPDIHELRLEAGQDYLLVLPRNPLLLAGELVINGGRNVVLIGGEIVVPSIADAPDPHDRRGLLLKGQTGTVHIEGLRISGAGLSEGIDIDQRDGAVVQLENIAIATVHGSRATNHADVVQVWAGPAQLLIDGLTGTTEYQGLFLLPDQFLSKPPESYDLRRIVITSAQSGPTGGAGYLLWTTDSTPWLSVSDVVLVDPRADLRGMVRPFSAWEQGVRLQSDSVGVRLPRGTPGVSYSSPGYVTQGEM
;
A
#
# COMPACT_ATOMS: atom_id res chain seq x y z
N MET A 1 -8.00 -6.56 -64.98
CA MET A 1 -7.20 -7.80 -64.94
C MET A 1 -5.76 -7.42 -64.62
N GLY A 2 -5.20 -7.94 -63.53
CA GLY A 2 -3.82 -7.66 -63.11
C GLY A 2 -3.66 -7.67 -61.59
N VAL A 3 -3.70 -8.87 -61.00
CA VAL A 3 -3.47 -9.10 -59.56
C VAL A 3 -1.97 -9.00 -59.30
N ARG A 4 -1.55 -8.16 -58.35
CA ARG A 4 -0.18 -8.12 -57.81
C ARG A 4 -0.22 -8.67 -56.38
N GLY A 5 0.30 -9.87 -56.21
CA GLY A 5 0.49 -10.51 -54.90
C GLY A 5 1.64 -9.86 -54.15
N MET A 6 1.40 -9.50 -52.89
CA MET A 6 2.41 -9.16 -51.91
C MET A 6 2.64 -10.40 -51.03
N THR A 7 3.86 -10.94 -51.10
CA THR A 7 4.38 -12.00 -50.24
C THR A 7 4.63 -11.48 -48.83
N LEU A 8 4.04 -12.16 -47.84
CA LEU A 8 4.34 -12.01 -46.42
C LEU A 8 5.76 -12.53 -46.14
N GLY A 9 6.60 -11.67 -45.58
CA GLY A 9 7.91 -12.05 -45.04
C GLY A 9 7.75 -12.61 -43.64
N GLU A 10 8.07 -13.89 -43.48
CA GLU A 10 8.26 -14.59 -42.21
C GLU A 10 9.38 -13.90 -41.40
N ARG A 11 9.05 -13.40 -40.21
CA ARG A 11 10.03 -12.94 -39.23
C ARG A 11 10.21 -14.08 -38.23
N THR A 12 11.37 -14.73 -38.28
CA THR A 12 11.81 -15.71 -37.30
C THR A 12 12.22 -14.99 -36.01
N ASP A 13 11.51 -15.26 -34.91
CA ASP A 13 11.92 -14.86 -33.57
C ASP A 13 13.15 -15.67 -33.10
N PRO A 14 14.13 -15.04 -32.43
CA PRO A 14 15.25 -15.77 -31.87
C PRO A 14 14.87 -16.51 -30.58
N ASP A 15 15.11 -17.81 -30.66
CA ASP A 15 15.16 -18.83 -29.61
C ASP A 15 15.93 -18.36 -28.35
N ILE A 16 15.20 -18.11 -27.26
CA ILE A 16 15.79 -17.91 -25.93
C ILE A 16 15.65 -19.22 -25.15
N SER A 17 16.65 -20.08 -25.33
CA SER A 17 16.83 -21.29 -24.54
C SER A 17 17.51 -20.95 -23.19
N PRO A 18 16.95 -21.36 -22.03
CA PRO A 18 17.55 -21.08 -20.73
C PRO A 18 18.71 -22.06 -20.46
N GLN A 19 19.94 -21.55 -20.45
CA GLN A 19 21.10 -22.34 -20.01
C GLN A 19 21.06 -22.57 -18.49
N SER A 20 20.75 -23.80 -18.11
CA SER A 20 20.84 -24.32 -16.74
C SER A 20 22.29 -24.57 -16.33
N GLY A 21 22.92 -23.60 -15.69
CA GLY A 21 24.23 -23.75 -15.04
C GLY A 21 24.10 -24.08 -13.55
N SER A 22 24.00 -25.36 -13.19
CA SER A 22 24.00 -25.81 -11.80
C SER A 22 25.40 -25.69 -11.17
N ARG A 23 25.68 -24.63 -10.41
CA ARG A 23 26.86 -24.57 -9.53
C ARG A 23 26.50 -25.10 -8.14
N ARG A 24 27.00 -26.31 -7.83
CA ARG A 24 27.00 -26.89 -6.48
C ARG A 24 27.94 -26.07 -5.59
N ILE A 25 27.38 -25.31 -4.65
CA ILE A 25 28.14 -24.66 -3.58
C ILE A 25 28.26 -25.65 -2.42
N ARG A 26 29.51 -26.00 -2.08
CA ARG A 26 29.86 -26.82 -0.92
C ARG A 26 29.76 -25.97 0.34
N TRP A 27 28.93 -26.40 1.29
CA TRP A 27 28.88 -25.86 2.64
C TRP A 27 30.15 -26.27 3.41
N VAL A 28 30.92 -25.29 3.87
CA VAL A 28 31.96 -25.47 4.89
C VAL A 28 31.36 -24.98 6.20
N GLY A 29 31.17 -25.90 7.15
CA GLY A 29 30.66 -25.60 8.48
C GLY A 29 31.68 -24.79 9.29
N VAL A 30 31.22 -23.70 9.90
CA VAL A 30 31.95 -22.97 10.93
C VAL A 30 31.17 -23.14 12.24
N ALA A 31 31.78 -23.83 13.18
CA ALA A 31 31.28 -24.00 14.53
C ALA A 31 31.41 -22.69 15.33
N ALA A 32 30.32 -22.22 15.93
CA ALA A 32 30.32 -21.10 16.85
C ALA A 32 30.55 -21.62 18.28
N VAL A 33 31.61 -21.12 18.91
CA VAL A 33 31.87 -21.25 20.35
C VAL A 33 31.22 -20.05 21.03
N ILE A 34 30.22 -20.29 21.90
CA ILE A 34 29.65 -19.27 22.77
C ILE A 34 30.23 -19.47 24.17
N VAL A 35 30.98 -18.47 24.64
CA VAL A 35 31.45 -18.36 26.02
C VAL A 35 30.39 -17.60 26.82
N VAL A 36 29.89 -18.25 27.87
CA VAL A 36 29.04 -17.68 28.91
C VAL A 36 29.93 -16.93 29.90
N ALA A 37 29.59 -15.68 30.22
CA ALA A 37 30.10 -14.99 31.40
C ALA A 37 28.93 -14.33 32.15
N ALA A 38 28.73 -14.79 33.38
CA ALA A 38 27.82 -14.27 34.40
C ALA A 38 28.55 -13.27 35.33
N LEU A 39 27.77 -12.68 36.25
CA LEU A 39 28.09 -11.78 37.39
C LEU A 39 27.72 -10.31 37.13
N ALA A 40 27.11 -9.54 38.04
CA ALA A 40 26.79 -9.72 39.46
C ALA A 40 25.88 -8.56 39.96
N VAL A 41 25.12 -8.83 41.04
CA VAL A 41 24.85 -7.97 42.25
C VAL A 41 24.32 -6.54 42.00
N GLY A 42 23.20 -6.06 42.53
CA GLY A 42 22.58 -6.25 43.85
C GLY A 42 22.32 -4.85 44.44
N GLY A 43 21.08 -4.54 44.84
CA GLY A 43 20.73 -3.23 45.39
C GLY A 43 19.27 -3.13 45.83
N ILE A 44 18.98 -3.66 47.02
CA ILE A 44 17.69 -3.46 47.70
C ILE A 44 17.78 -2.17 48.51
N VAL A 45 17.02 -1.14 48.12
CA VAL A 45 16.80 0.07 48.93
C VAL A 45 15.46 -0.08 49.66
N LEU A 46 15.53 -0.23 50.98
CA LEU A 46 14.38 -0.22 51.89
C LEU A 46 13.95 1.23 52.16
N SER A 47 12.83 1.65 51.59
CA SER A 47 12.19 2.93 51.88
C SER A 47 11.37 2.84 53.17
N ARG A 48 11.65 3.72 54.13
CA ARG A 48 10.94 3.84 55.41
C ARG A 48 9.52 4.42 55.22
N PRO A 49 8.51 3.97 55.98
CA PRO A 49 7.18 4.57 55.97
C PRO A 49 7.19 5.96 56.62
N ARG A 50 6.58 6.93 55.94
CA ARG A 50 6.42 8.31 56.38
C ARG A 50 5.16 8.42 57.27
N PRO A 51 5.21 9.05 58.45
CA PRO A 51 4.04 9.24 59.30
C PRO A 51 3.00 10.15 58.63
N SER A 52 1.75 9.70 58.64
CA SER A 52 0.58 10.36 58.06
C SER A 52 0.16 11.57 58.89
N GLN A 53 0.21 12.77 58.30
CA GLN A 53 -0.47 13.95 58.85
C GLN A 53 -1.94 13.98 58.39
N PRO A 54 -2.91 14.31 59.26
CA PRO A 54 -4.28 14.56 58.85
C PRO A 54 -4.37 15.87 58.08
N LEU A 55 -4.64 15.76 56.77
CA LEU A 55 -4.87 16.90 55.88
C LEU A 55 -6.31 17.40 56.04
N VAL A 56 -6.47 18.62 56.55
CA VAL A 56 -7.75 19.34 56.54
C VAL A 56 -8.06 19.73 55.09
N ALA A 57 -9.14 19.17 54.53
CA ALA A 57 -9.53 19.41 53.15
C ALA A 57 -10.11 20.84 52.99
N PRO A 58 -9.55 21.70 52.12
CA PRO A 58 -10.23 22.92 51.69
C PRO A 58 -11.40 22.54 50.78
N THR A 59 -12.57 23.12 51.04
CA THR A 59 -13.75 23.04 50.17
C THR A 59 -13.47 23.81 48.88
N THR A 60 -12.92 23.11 47.88
CA THR A 60 -12.69 23.65 46.55
C THR A 60 -14.02 23.73 45.81
N ALA A 61 -14.40 24.95 45.40
CA ALA A 61 -15.55 25.17 44.53
C ALA A 61 -15.39 24.35 43.24
N ARG A 62 -16.39 23.51 42.94
CA ARG A 62 -16.43 22.64 41.77
C ARG A 62 -16.59 23.50 40.51
N SER A 63 -15.50 23.79 39.83
CA SER A 63 -15.54 24.33 38.48
C SER A 63 -16.24 23.31 37.57
N VAL A 64 -17.32 23.73 36.92
CA VAL A 64 -17.96 22.94 35.88
C VAL A 64 -16.93 22.83 34.75
N PRO A 65 -16.51 21.63 34.34
CA PRO A 65 -15.57 21.49 33.24
C PRO A 65 -16.24 22.03 31.97
N THR A 66 -15.75 23.16 31.47
CA THR A 66 -16.03 23.60 30.11
C THR A 66 -15.45 22.54 29.19
N THR A 67 -16.32 21.69 28.62
CA THR A 67 -15.95 20.70 27.63
C THR A 67 -15.25 21.42 26.47
N ALA A 68 -13.95 21.22 26.34
CA ALA A 68 -13.21 21.72 25.20
C ALA A 68 -13.90 21.22 23.92
N PRO A 69 -14.09 22.08 22.90
CA PRO A 69 -14.70 21.65 21.65
C PRO A 69 -13.93 20.45 21.10
N ALA A 70 -14.66 19.42 20.67
CA ALA A 70 -14.05 18.22 20.12
C ALA A 70 -13.12 18.62 18.97
N PRO A 71 -11.87 18.11 18.91
CA PRO A 71 -10.94 18.47 17.87
C PRO A 71 -11.55 18.13 16.51
N VAL A 72 -11.68 19.16 15.67
CA VAL A 72 -12.15 19.06 14.28
C VAL A 72 -11.39 17.93 13.61
N ALA A 73 -12.11 17.03 12.94
CA ALA A 73 -11.48 15.94 12.22
C ALA A 73 -10.49 16.51 11.21
N GLU A 74 -9.24 16.05 11.26
CA GLU A 74 -8.24 16.42 10.27
C GLU A 74 -8.74 15.88 8.92
N ARG A 75 -9.00 16.78 7.98
CA ARG A 75 -9.38 16.41 6.61
C ARG A 75 -8.19 15.68 5.97
N LEU A 76 -8.47 14.84 4.96
CA LEU A 76 -7.40 14.20 4.17
C LEU A 76 -6.62 15.26 3.38
N THR A 77 -5.54 14.90 2.70
CA THR A 77 -4.72 15.91 2.02
C THR A 77 -5.40 16.40 0.74
N TRP A 78 -5.98 15.48 -0.03
CA TRP A 78 -6.56 15.79 -1.32
C TRP A 78 -8.08 15.64 -1.28
N ALA A 79 -8.75 16.38 -2.15
CA ALA A 79 -10.19 16.23 -2.35
C ALA A 79 -10.40 15.36 -3.60
N PRO A 80 -11.49 14.57 -3.66
CA PRO A 80 -11.91 13.93 -4.89
C PRO A 80 -12.04 14.96 -6.03
N PRO A 81 -11.73 14.58 -7.28
CA PRO A 81 -11.96 15.46 -8.42
C PRO A 81 -13.46 15.78 -8.55
N ARG A 82 -13.78 17.00 -8.99
CA ARG A 82 -15.16 17.34 -9.35
C ARG A 82 -15.58 16.52 -10.58
N LEU A 83 -16.61 15.70 -10.42
CA LEU A 83 -17.16 14.92 -11.53
C LEU A 83 -18.13 15.77 -12.37
N ALA A 84 -18.06 15.64 -13.69
CA ALA A 84 -19.01 16.22 -14.62
C ALA A 84 -19.89 15.12 -15.20
N THR A 85 -21.19 15.15 -14.86
CA THR A 85 -22.20 14.17 -15.31
C THR A 85 -21.73 12.72 -15.16
N PRO A 86 -21.38 12.27 -13.94
CA PRO A 86 -20.79 10.95 -13.75
C PRO A 86 -21.78 9.83 -14.05
N ILE A 87 -21.26 8.70 -14.53
CA ILE A 87 -21.99 7.43 -14.52
C ILE A 87 -21.70 6.75 -13.17
N THR A 88 -22.76 6.39 -12.46
CA THR A 88 -22.62 5.62 -11.21
C THR A 88 -22.67 4.13 -11.53
N LEU A 89 -21.65 3.37 -11.11
CA LEU A 89 -21.57 1.93 -11.31
C LEU A 89 -21.50 1.23 -9.96
N ALA A 90 -22.50 0.39 -9.69
CA ALA A 90 -22.47 -0.52 -8.55
C ALA A 90 -21.61 -1.75 -8.89
N ILE A 91 -20.63 -2.06 -8.05
CA ILE A 91 -19.72 -3.18 -8.27
C ILE A 91 -20.24 -4.40 -7.53
N GLY A 92 -20.47 -5.49 -8.27
CA GLY A 92 -20.91 -6.78 -7.73
C GLY A 92 -19.80 -7.84 -7.76
N PRO A 93 -20.00 -9.00 -7.13
CA PRO A 93 -19.00 -10.08 -7.07
C PRO A 93 -18.64 -10.66 -8.45
N ASP A 94 -19.53 -10.53 -9.43
CA ASP A 94 -19.33 -11.03 -10.80
C ASP A 94 -18.59 -10.04 -11.71
N ILE A 95 -18.20 -8.86 -11.18
CA ILE A 95 -17.50 -7.83 -11.94
C ILE A 95 -16.01 -7.89 -11.60
N HIS A 96 -15.22 -8.43 -12.55
CA HIS A 96 -13.76 -8.52 -12.45
C HIS A 96 -13.03 -7.47 -13.27
N GLU A 97 -13.68 -6.93 -14.30
CA GLU A 97 -13.09 -5.89 -15.14
C GLU A 97 -14.18 -4.85 -15.50
N LEU A 98 -13.88 -3.59 -15.20
CA LEU A 98 -14.59 -2.44 -15.73
C LEU A 98 -13.81 -1.88 -16.91
N ARG A 99 -14.45 -1.80 -18.08
CA ARG A 99 -13.94 -1.08 -19.24
C ARG A 99 -14.73 0.21 -19.38
N LEU A 100 -14.12 1.29 -18.93
CA LEU A 100 -14.70 2.62 -18.82
C LEU A 100 -14.31 3.45 -20.04
N GLU A 101 -15.25 4.25 -20.54
CA GLU A 101 -15.02 5.09 -21.72
C GLU A 101 -14.03 6.21 -21.40
N ALA A 102 -13.02 6.37 -22.26
CA ALA A 102 -12.08 7.48 -22.14
C ALA A 102 -12.82 8.82 -22.22
N GLY A 103 -12.56 9.74 -21.28
CA GLY A 103 -13.24 11.04 -21.22
C GLY A 103 -14.49 11.10 -20.34
N GLN A 104 -15.07 9.96 -19.94
CA GLN A 104 -16.24 9.90 -19.05
C GLN A 104 -15.83 9.83 -17.57
N ASP A 105 -16.59 10.52 -16.73
CA ASP A 105 -16.41 10.48 -15.27
C ASP A 105 -17.26 9.38 -14.64
N TYR A 106 -16.73 8.71 -13.62
CA TYR A 106 -17.38 7.59 -12.96
C TYR A 106 -17.36 7.72 -11.44
N LEU A 107 -18.49 7.40 -10.83
CA LEU A 107 -18.61 7.13 -9.40
C LEU A 107 -18.80 5.63 -9.23
N LEU A 108 -17.85 4.97 -8.59
CA LEU A 108 -17.90 3.54 -8.33
C LEU A 108 -18.41 3.30 -6.92
N VAL A 109 -19.33 2.36 -6.76
CA VAL A 109 -19.98 2.07 -5.48
C VAL A 109 -19.80 0.60 -5.14
N LEU A 110 -19.03 0.32 -4.09
CA LEU A 110 -18.92 -1.02 -3.51
C LEU A 110 -20.18 -1.38 -2.69
N PRO A 111 -20.48 -2.67 -2.50
CA PRO A 111 -21.55 -3.09 -1.63
C PRO A 111 -21.29 -2.67 -0.17
N ARG A 112 -22.36 -2.58 0.61
CA ARG A 112 -22.29 -2.28 2.06
C ARG A 112 -21.74 -3.44 2.90
N ASN A 113 -21.59 -4.62 2.30
CA ASN A 113 -20.88 -5.76 2.85
C ASN A 113 -19.56 -5.94 2.08
N PRO A 114 -18.55 -6.62 2.64
CA PRO A 114 -17.31 -6.86 1.90
C PRO A 114 -17.57 -7.51 0.53
N LEU A 115 -17.00 -6.95 -0.52
CA LEU A 115 -17.06 -7.48 -1.88
C LEU A 115 -16.12 -8.69 -1.96
N LEU A 116 -16.71 -9.89 -2.00
CA LEU A 116 -15.96 -11.12 -2.24
C LEU A 116 -15.69 -11.22 -3.74
N LEU A 117 -14.42 -11.16 -4.13
CA LEU A 117 -14.06 -11.36 -5.53
C LEU A 117 -13.94 -12.86 -5.84
N ALA A 118 -14.26 -13.21 -7.09
CA ALA A 118 -13.88 -14.50 -7.68
C ALA A 118 -12.56 -14.41 -8.50
N GLY A 119 -11.87 -13.27 -8.45
CA GLY A 119 -10.66 -12.96 -9.20
C GLY A 119 -10.08 -11.62 -8.73
N GLU A 120 -9.35 -10.91 -9.60
CA GLU A 120 -8.99 -9.51 -9.36
C GLU A 120 -10.12 -8.53 -9.70
N LEU A 121 -10.03 -7.28 -9.23
CA LEU A 121 -10.84 -6.17 -9.72
C LEU A 121 -9.97 -5.23 -10.57
N VAL A 122 -10.28 -5.13 -11.85
CA VAL A 122 -9.60 -4.24 -12.79
C VAL A 122 -10.50 -3.05 -13.13
N ILE A 123 -9.97 -1.84 -13.00
CA ILE A 123 -10.60 -0.60 -13.43
C ILE A 123 -9.78 -0.03 -14.59
N ASN A 124 -10.28 -0.21 -15.81
CA ASN A 124 -9.59 0.15 -17.04
C ASN A 124 -10.31 1.29 -17.76
N GLY A 125 -9.64 2.43 -18.00
CA GLY A 125 -10.20 3.59 -18.67
C GLY A 125 -10.93 4.57 -17.75
N GLY A 126 -11.56 5.58 -18.34
CA GLY A 126 -12.22 6.68 -17.62
C GLY A 126 -11.38 7.96 -17.58
N ARG A 127 -12.04 9.11 -17.37
CA ARG A 127 -11.37 10.39 -17.10
C ARG A 127 -11.16 10.57 -15.60
N ASN A 128 -12.20 10.93 -14.87
CA ASN A 128 -12.15 10.94 -13.41
C ASN A 128 -12.91 9.72 -12.86
N VAL A 129 -12.29 8.99 -11.95
CA VAL A 129 -12.89 7.81 -11.32
C VAL A 129 -12.81 7.99 -9.82
N VAL A 130 -13.94 7.93 -9.12
CA VAL A 130 -14.02 8.08 -7.66
C VAL A 130 -14.58 6.82 -7.03
N LEU A 131 -13.89 6.30 -6.03
CA LEU A 131 -14.30 5.20 -5.16
C LEU A 131 -14.07 5.63 -3.70
N ILE A 132 -15.14 5.72 -2.91
CA ILE A 132 -15.03 6.13 -1.50
C ILE A 132 -15.65 5.05 -0.61
N GLY A 133 -14.83 4.51 0.28
CA GLY A 133 -15.19 3.45 1.21
C GLY A 133 -15.36 2.08 0.58
N GLY A 134 -15.68 1.11 1.43
CA GLY A 134 -15.91 -0.28 1.04
C GLY A 134 -14.72 -1.19 1.32
N GLU A 135 -14.96 -2.48 1.16
CA GLU A 135 -13.97 -3.52 1.42
C GLU A 135 -13.98 -4.53 0.27
N ILE A 136 -12.78 -4.89 -0.19
CA ILE A 136 -12.53 -5.96 -1.15
C ILE A 136 -11.92 -7.13 -0.40
N VAL A 137 -12.43 -8.33 -0.64
CA VAL A 137 -11.88 -9.59 -0.11
C VAL A 137 -11.54 -10.50 -1.27
N VAL A 138 -10.25 -10.74 -1.44
CA VAL A 138 -9.69 -11.60 -2.47
C VAL A 138 -9.90 -13.07 -2.10
N PRO A 139 -10.13 -13.96 -3.11
CA PRO A 139 -10.32 -15.40 -2.88
C PRO A 139 -9.09 -16.06 -2.23
N SER A 140 -9.29 -17.26 -1.70
CA SER A 140 -8.20 -18.09 -1.20
C SER A 140 -7.34 -18.64 -2.34
N ILE A 141 -6.13 -19.13 -2.02
CA ILE A 141 -5.27 -19.83 -3.00
C ILE A 141 -5.96 -21.08 -3.57
N ALA A 142 -6.82 -21.74 -2.80
CA ALA A 142 -7.54 -22.93 -3.26
C ALA A 142 -8.61 -22.59 -4.31
N ASP A 143 -9.25 -21.43 -4.18
CA ASP A 143 -10.34 -20.99 -5.06
C ASP A 143 -9.81 -20.32 -6.34
N ALA A 144 -8.68 -19.63 -6.24
CA ALA A 144 -8.00 -18.99 -7.37
C ALA A 144 -6.51 -19.31 -7.29
N PRO A 145 -5.98 -20.37 -7.96
CA PRO A 145 -4.58 -20.79 -7.80
C PRO A 145 -3.55 -19.85 -8.45
N ASP A 146 -3.91 -19.10 -9.49
CA ASP A 146 -3.04 -18.12 -10.12
C ASP A 146 -2.93 -16.86 -9.24
N PRO A 147 -1.72 -16.40 -8.86
CA PRO A 147 -1.57 -15.15 -8.10
C PRO A 147 -2.15 -13.92 -8.80
N HIS A 148 -2.23 -13.87 -10.13
CA HIS A 148 -2.83 -12.73 -10.83
C HIS A 148 -4.33 -12.61 -10.59
N ASP A 149 -5.02 -13.73 -10.37
CA ASP A 149 -6.44 -13.77 -9.99
C ASP A 149 -6.66 -13.41 -8.51
N ARG A 150 -5.58 -13.12 -7.77
CA ARG A 150 -5.63 -12.77 -6.35
C ARG A 150 -5.07 -11.38 -6.04
N ARG A 151 -5.01 -10.52 -7.04
CA ARG A 151 -4.66 -9.12 -6.87
C ARG A 151 -5.88 -8.35 -6.38
N GLY A 152 -5.69 -7.44 -5.44
CA GLY A 152 -6.80 -6.68 -4.85
C GLY A 152 -7.46 -5.74 -5.85
N LEU A 153 -6.67 -4.86 -6.45
CA LEU A 153 -7.15 -3.82 -7.37
C LEU A 153 -6.08 -3.48 -8.42
N LEU A 154 -6.47 -3.47 -9.70
CA LEU A 154 -5.64 -2.93 -10.78
C LEU A 154 -6.28 -1.66 -11.35
N LEU A 155 -5.54 -0.55 -11.29
CA LEU A 155 -5.90 0.72 -11.90
C LEU A 155 -5.16 0.90 -13.22
N LYS A 156 -5.89 1.06 -14.32
CA LYS A 156 -5.32 1.06 -15.66
C LYS A 156 -5.90 2.13 -16.58
N GLY A 157 -5.04 2.86 -17.28
CA GLY A 157 -5.44 3.67 -18.45
C GLY A 157 -6.43 4.80 -18.16
N GLN A 158 -6.36 5.44 -16.99
CA GLN A 158 -7.14 6.65 -16.73
C GLN A 158 -6.48 7.89 -17.33
N THR A 159 -7.31 8.85 -17.73
CA THR A 159 -6.87 10.07 -18.43
C THR A 159 -6.95 11.33 -17.57
N GLY A 160 -7.64 11.28 -16.43
CA GLY A 160 -7.77 12.35 -15.45
C GLY A 160 -7.32 11.87 -14.06
N THR A 161 -8.15 12.07 -13.04
CA THR A 161 -7.85 11.66 -11.66
C THR A 161 -8.58 10.39 -11.26
N VAL A 162 -7.85 9.37 -10.79
CA VAL A 162 -8.41 8.27 -10.00
C VAL A 162 -8.26 8.61 -8.54
N HIS A 163 -9.37 8.66 -7.82
CA HIS A 163 -9.41 8.94 -6.39
C HIS A 163 -10.04 7.76 -5.65
N ILE A 164 -9.22 7.09 -4.85
CA ILE A 164 -9.62 5.97 -3.99
C ILE A 164 -9.44 6.41 -2.53
N GLU A 165 -10.52 6.41 -1.77
CA GLU A 165 -10.51 6.84 -0.37
C GLU A 165 -11.13 5.77 0.53
N GLY A 166 -10.52 5.49 1.69
CA GLY A 166 -11.17 4.67 2.72
C GLY A 166 -11.35 3.20 2.36
N LEU A 167 -10.62 2.70 1.37
CA LEU A 167 -10.73 1.32 0.91
C LEU A 167 -9.94 0.36 1.81
N ARG A 168 -10.56 -0.78 2.14
CA ARG A 168 -9.87 -1.92 2.73
C ARG A 168 -9.74 -3.05 1.72
N ILE A 169 -8.55 -3.65 1.61
CA ILE A 169 -8.29 -4.83 0.78
C ILE A 169 -7.76 -5.94 1.68
N SER A 170 -8.36 -7.12 1.60
CA SER A 170 -7.97 -8.28 2.40
C SER A 170 -8.23 -9.60 1.66
N GLY A 171 -8.11 -10.72 2.37
CA GLY A 171 -8.31 -12.07 1.82
C GLY A 171 -7.11 -12.97 2.11
N ALA A 172 -7.36 -14.23 2.42
CA ALA A 172 -6.30 -15.18 2.78
C ALA A 172 -5.37 -15.54 1.61
N GLY A 173 -5.79 -15.27 0.38
CA GLY A 173 -4.98 -15.49 -0.81
C GLY A 173 -4.40 -14.23 -1.43
N LEU A 174 -4.59 -13.05 -0.82
CA LEU A 174 -4.18 -11.75 -1.35
C LEU A 174 -2.71 -11.78 -1.79
N SER A 175 -2.45 -11.69 -3.09
CA SER A 175 -1.11 -11.79 -3.67
C SER A 175 -0.44 -10.42 -3.79
N GLU A 176 -1.18 -9.41 -4.24
CA GLU A 176 -0.76 -8.01 -4.40
C GLU A 176 -1.93 -7.10 -3.98
N GLY A 177 -1.61 -5.91 -3.47
CA GLY A 177 -2.58 -4.95 -2.99
C GLY A 177 -3.21 -4.13 -4.11
N ILE A 178 -2.55 -3.04 -4.50
CA ILE A 178 -2.98 -2.16 -5.60
C ILE A 178 -1.89 -2.05 -6.67
N ASP A 179 -2.23 -2.47 -7.88
CA ASP A 179 -1.39 -2.33 -9.07
C ASP A 179 -1.81 -1.12 -9.90
N ILE A 180 -0.83 -0.44 -10.52
CA ILE A 180 -1.04 0.81 -11.24
C ILE A 180 -0.30 0.77 -12.59
N ASP A 181 -1.07 0.82 -13.68
CA ASP A 181 -0.61 0.89 -15.09
C ASP A 181 -1.26 2.09 -15.81
N GLN A 182 -0.69 3.27 -15.63
CA GLN A 182 -1.27 4.58 -15.99
C GLN A 182 -0.51 5.24 -17.14
N ARG A 183 -0.49 4.56 -18.29
CA ARG A 183 0.26 5.01 -19.48
C ARG A 183 -0.24 6.33 -20.05
N ASP A 184 -1.51 6.64 -19.83
CA ASP A 184 -2.15 7.86 -20.32
C ASP A 184 -1.90 9.07 -19.42
N GLY A 185 -1.12 8.91 -18.34
CA GLY A 185 -0.67 10.01 -17.50
C GLY A 185 -1.71 10.49 -16.48
N ALA A 186 -2.49 9.58 -15.90
CA ALA A 186 -3.42 9.88 -14.82
C ALA A 186 -2.73 10.55 -13.61
N VAL A 187 -3.55 11.20 -12.79
CA VAL A 187 -3.26 11.44 -11.36
C VAL A 187 -3.92 10.33 -10.56
N VAL A 188 -3.16 9.63 -9.71
CA VAL A 188 -3.71 8.61 -8.80
C VAL A 188 -3.62 9.11 -7.37
N GLN A 189 -4.76 9.22 -6.70
CA GLN A 189 -4.92 9.59 -5.31
C GLN A 189 -5.40 8.39 -4.50
N LEU A 190 -4.61 7.98 -3.51
CA LEU A 190 -4.90 6.90 -2.58
C LEU A 190 -4.92 7.47 -1.16
N GLU A 191 -6.10 7.60 -0.54
CA GLU A 191 -6.25 8.23 0.76
C GLU A 191 -6.91 7.32 1.79
N ASN A 192 -6.31 7.20 2.97
CA ASN A 192 -6.75 6.32 4.05
C ASN A 192 -7.04 4.89 3.56
N ILE A 193 -5.99 4.18 3.13
CA ILE A 193 -6.09 2.84 2.56
C ILE A 193 -5.55 1.82 3.57
N ALA A 194 -6.24 0.68 3.71
CA ALA A 194 -5.75 -0.43 4.51
C ALA A 194 -5.66 -1.70 3.67
N ILE A 195 -4.45 -2.24 3.54
CA ILE A 195 -4.19 -3.49 2.83
C ILE A 195 -3.70 -4.52 3.86
N ALA A 196 -4.38 -5.66 3.91
CA ALA A 196 -3.96 -6.78 4.74
C ALA A 196 -2.62 -7.36 4.27
N THR A 197 -2.18 -8.46 4.85
CA THR A 197 -0.97 -9.14 4.42
C THR A 197 -1.07 -9.58 2.96
N VAL A 198 -0.21 -9.03 2.11
CA VAL A 198 0.03 -9.56 0.76
C VAL A 198 1.04 -10.71 0.84
N HIS A 199 0.74 -11.81 0.14
CA HIS A 199 1.44 -13.08 0.24
C HIS A 199 2.26 -13.39 -1.02
N GLY A 200 3.51 -13.80 -0.83
CA GLY A 200 4.42 -14.08 -1.94
C GLY A 200 5.88 -14.00 -1.53
N SER A 201 6.78 -14.06 -2.52
CA SER A 201 8.21 -14.20 -2.30
C SER A 201 8.99 -13.86 -3.57
N ARG A 202 10.32 -13.79 -3.46
CA ARG A 202 11.19 -13.70 -4.64
C ARG A 202 10.98 -14.83 -5.66
N ALA A 203 10.57 -16.02 -5.22
CA ALA A 203 10.47 -17.20 -6.07
C ALA A 203 9.07 -17.41 -6.66
N THR A 204 8.07 -16.66 -6.20
CA THR A 204 6.66 -16.77 -6.61
C THR A 204 6.23 -15.44 -7.24
N ASN A 205 5.11 -14.86 -6.83
CA ASN A 205 4.77 -13.46 -7.09
C ASN A 205 5.53 -12.53 -6.14
N HIS A 206 5.80 -11.32 -6.60
CA HIS A 206 6.27 -10.26 -5.74
C HIS A 206 5.07 -9.75 -4.94
N ALA A 207 5.05 -9.99 -3.64
CA ALA A 207 3.92 -9.58 -2.81
C ALA A 207 4.00 -8.09 -2.53
N ASP A 208 3.53 -7.26 -3.44
CA ASP A 208 3.59 -5.80 -3.36
C ASP A 208 2.32 -5.21 -2.74
N VAL A 209 2.46 -4.29 -1.77
CA VAL A 209 1.32 -3.55 -1.19
C VAL A 209 0.78 -2.55 -2.21
N VAL A 210 1.66 -1.77 -2.83
CA VAL A 210 1.35 -0.93 -3.98
C VAL A 210 2.44 -1.08 -5.01
N GLN A 211 2.02 -1.32 -6.26
CA GLN A 211 2.92 -1.54 -7.37
C GLN A 211 2.62 -0.61 -8.54
N VAL A 212 3.69 -0.09 -9.13
CA VAL A 212 3.65 0.81 -10.27
C VAL A 212 4.66 0.34 -11.31
N TRP A 213 4.20 0.13 -12.55
CA TRP A 213 5.06 -0.30 -13.66
C TRP A 213 4.98 0.58 -14.93
N ALA A 214 4.08 1.56 -14.98
CA ALA A 214 4.00 2.54 -16.08
C ALA A 214 3.22 3.80 -15.66
N GLY A 215 3.84 4.97 -15.66
CA GLY A 215 3.23 6.16 -15.05
C GLY A 215 2.94 5.90 -13.56
N PRO A 216 1.93 6.50 -12.92
CA PRO A 216 1.12 7.65 -13.36
C PRO A 216 1.97 8.92 -13.54
N ALA A 217 1.35 9.98 -14.06
CA ALA A 217 1.97 11.30 -14.04
C ALA A 217 2.16 11.78 -12.59
N GLN A 218 1.15 11.55 -11.74
CA GLN A 218 1.25 11.83 -10.31
C GLN A 218 0.71 10.68 -9.48
N LEU A 219 1.42 10.33 -8.41
CA LEU A 219 0.98 9.38 -7.39
C LEU A 219 0.94 10.08 -6.04
N LEU A 220 -0.24 10.15 -5.45
CA LEU A 220 -0.51 10.88 -4.22
C LEU A 220 -1.05 9.88 -3.20
N ILE A 221 -0.24 9.50 -2.21
CA ILE A 221 -0.61 8.52 -1.19
C ILE A 221 -0.58 9.17 0.18
N ASP A 222 -1.70 9.08 0.90
CA ASP A 222 -1.83 9.62 2.24
C ASP A 222 -2.61 8.70 3.18
N GLY A 223 -1.95 8.20 4.22
CA GLY A 223 -2.62 7.33 5.20
C GLY A 223 -2.73 5.89 4.72
N LEU A 224 -1.70 5.35 4.08
CA LEU A 224 -1.66 3.94 3.68
C LEU A 224 -1.13 3.07 4.82
N THR A 225 -1.82 1.97 5.10
CA THR A 225 -1.30 0.87 5.93
C THR A 225 -1.27 -0.41 5.11
N GLY A 226 -0.16 -1.14 5.18
CA GLY A 226 0.03 -2.39 4.45
C GLY A 226 0.91 -3.37 5.22
N THR A 227 0.67 -4.66 5.05
CA THR A 227 1.56 -5.72 5.51
C THR A 227 2.01 -6.57 4.33
N THR A 228 3.26 -7.01 4.29
CA THR A 228 3.81 -7.76 3.17
C THR A 228 4.77 -8.85 3.60
N GLU A 229 4.75 -9.99 2.90
CA GLU A 229 5.77 -11.03 3.02
C GLU A 229 7.01 -10.80 2.15
N TYR A 230 6.97 -9.83 1.22
CA TYR A 230 8.09 -9.59 0.31
C TYR A 230 8.37 -8.12 0.01
N GLN A 231 7.42 -7.35 -0.53
CA GLN A 231 7.65 -5.96 -0.92
C GLN A 231 6.51 -5.02 -0.52
N GLY A 232 6.86 -3.80 -0.14
CA GLY A 232 5.86 -2.80 0.25
C GLY A 232 5.44 -1.97 -0.94
N LEU A 233 6.23 -0.93 -1.22
CA LEU A 233 6.02 -0.06 -2.37
C LEU A 233 7.03 -0.40 -3.46
N PHE A 234 6.56 -0.77 -4.64
CA PHE A 234 7.38 -1.02 -5.82
C PHE A 234 7.06 -0.01 -6.92
N LEU A 235 7.88 1.04 -7.00
CA LEU A 235 7.61 2.24 -7.78
C LEU A 235 8.55 2.31 -8.99
N LEU A 236 8.25 1.56 -10.05
CA LEU A 236 9.00 1.58 -11.30
C LEU A 236 8.16 2.18 -12.45
N PRO A 237 7.88 3.50 -12.42
CA PRO A 237 7.03 4.16 -13.41
C PRO A 237 7.57 4.09 -14.85
N ASP A 238 8.87 3.83 -14.99
CA ASP A 238 9.60 3.76 -16.24
C ASP A 238 9.75 2.33 -16.81
N GLN A 239 9.26 1.31 -16.11
CA GLN A 239 9.46 -0.10 -16.51
C GLN A 239 8.81 -0.44 -17.86
N PHE A 240 7.59 0.03 -18.11
CA PHE A 240 6.87 -0.19 -19.38
C PHE A 240 6.50 1.09 -20.13
N LEU A 241 6.90 2.26 -19.62
CA LEU A 241 6.69 3.55 -20.27
C LEU A 241 7.91 4.44 -20.05
N SER A 242 8.60 4.85 -21.11
CA SER A 242 9.73 5.77 -21.00
C SER A 242 9.30 7.24 -20.84
N LYS A 243 8.47 7.53 -19.83
CA LYS A 243 8.04 8.88 -19.45
C LYS A 243 8.21 9.04 -17.93
N PRO A 244 9.04 9.98 -17.46
CA PRO A 244 9.19 10.19 -16.02
C PRO A 244 7.88 10.72 -15.42
N PRO A 245 7.58 10.39 -14.16
CA PRO A 245 6.52 11.04 -13.41
C PRO A 245 6.75 12.56 -13.29
N GLU A 246 5.65 13.29 -13.09
CA GLU A 246 5.67 14.70 -12.69
C GLU A 246 5.95 14.83 -11.20
N SER A 247 5.25 14.08 -10.35
CA SER A 247 5.43 14.13 -8.90
C SER A 247 4.80 12.95 -8.17
N TYR A 248 5.56 12.30 -7.28
CA TYR A 248 5.02 11.35 -6.31
C TYR A 248 5.11 11.95 -4.92
N ASP A 249 3.99 12.00 -4.21
CA ASP A 249 3.88 12.55 -2.85
C ASP A 249 3.34 11.46 -1.92
N LEU A 250 4.25 10.92 -1.10
CA LEU A 250 3.98 9.79 -0.22
C LEU A 250 4.04 10.25 1.23
N ARG A 251 2.91 10.14 1.93
CA ARG A 251 2.81 10.62 3.31
C ARG A 251 2.01 9.70 4.23
N ARG A 252 2.39 9.69 5.51
CA ARG A 252 1.68 8.95 6.58
C ARG A 252 1.46 7.49 6.20
N ILE A 253 2.54 6.81 5.80
CA ILE A 253 2.48 5.42 5.33
C ILE A 253 3.08 4.50 6.40
N VAL A 254 2.44 3.37 6.66
CA VAL A 254 2.99 2.27 7.46
C VAL A 254 3.07 1.02 6.62
N ILE A 255 4.27 0.51 6.40
CA ILE A 255 4.50 -0.80 5.78
C ILE A 255 5.10 -1.74 6.84
N THR A 256 4.43 -2.86 7.07
CA THR A 256 4.88 -3.89 8.02
C THR A 256 5.41 -5.10 7.26
N SER A 257 6.62 -5.56 7.60
CA SER A 257 7.10 -6.86 7.16
C SER A 257 6.42 -7.96 7.98
N ALA A 258 5.76 -8.88 7.30
CA ALA A 258 5.42 -10.18 7.85
C ALA A 258 6.71 -11.02 7.99
N GLN A 259 6.84 -11.77 9.09
CA GLN A 259 8.07 -12.51 9.42
C GLN A 259 8.27 -13.83 8.64
N SER A 260 7.46 -14.10 7.60
CA SER A 260 7.42 -15.39 6.90
C SER A 260 8.51 -15.59 5.83
N GLY A 261 9.39 -14.61 5.60
CA GLY A 261 10.48 -14.75 4.62
C GLY A 261 11.62 -15.69 5.07
N PRO A 262 12.25 -16.46 4.17
CA PRO A 262 13.35 -17.38 4.49
C PRO A 262 14.62 -16.71 5.06
N THR A 263 14.70 -15.38 4.99
CA THR A 263 15.77 -14.55 5.57
C THR A 263 15.39 -13.89 6.90
N GLY A 264 14.24 -14.23 7.48
CA GLY A 264 13.74 -13.62 8.73
C GLY A 264 13.08 -12.26 8.55
N GLY A 265 12.61 -11.94 7.34
CA GLY A 265 11.92 -10.70 6.98
C GLY A 265 11.62 -10.63 5.48
N ALA A 266 10.80 -9.66 5.07
CA ALA A 266 10.48 -9.34 3.68
C ALA A 266 11.72 -8.92 2.88
N GLY A 267 11.63 -8.90 1.54
CA GLY A 267 12.66 -8.41 0.63
C GLY A 267 12.88 -6.90 0.76
N TYR A 268 12.73 -6.17 -0.34
CA TYR A 268 12.75 -4.71 -0.31
C TYR A 268 11.35 -4.18 0.02
N LEU A 269 11.18 -3.62 1.22
CA LEU A 269 9.95 -2.95 1.61
C LEU A 269 9.67 -1.72 0.75
N LEU A 270 10.69 -0.99 0.31
CA LEU A 270 10.53 0.14 -0.61
C LEU A 270 11.51 0.01 -1.77
N TRP A 271 11.01 0.04 -3.00
CA TRP A 271 11.83 0.00 -4.21
C TRP A 271 11.37 1.09 -5.17
N THR A 272 12.30 1.88 -5.69
CA THR A 272 12.09 2.77 -6.83
C THR A 272 13.28 2.73 -7.81
N THR A 273 13.20 3.45 -8.92
CA THR A 273 14.30 3.65 -9.88
C THR A 273 15.46 4.44 -9.25
N ASP A 274 16.61 4.49 -9.92
CA ASP A 274 17.83 5.10 -9.35
C ASP A 274 17.79 6.65 -9.28
N SER A 275 16.92 7.29 -10.07
CA SER A 275 16.78 8.76 -10.14
C SER A 275 15.34 9.20 -9.86
N THR A 276 15.13 9.91 -8.75
CA THR A 276 13.79 10.24 -8.25
C THR A 276 13.63 11.72 -7.83
N PRO A 277 13.97 12.71 -8.68
CA PRO A 277 13.78 14.12 -8.33
C PRO A 277 12.30 14.51 -8.14
N TRP A 278 11.38 13.66 -8.62
CA TRP A 278 9.93 13.81 -8.53
C TRP A 278 9.34 13.19 -7.25
N LEU A 279 10.13 12.48 -6.44
CA LEU A 279 9.64 11.76 -5.25
C LEU A 279 9.77 12.63 -3.98
N SER A 280 8.65 12.84 -3.30
CA SER A 280 8.57 13.44 -1.96
C SER A 280 8.02 12.42 -0.97
N VAL A 281 8.69 12.29 0.18
CA VAL A 281 8.35 11.31 1.22
C VAL A 281 8.29 12.01 2.57
N SER A 282 7.21 11.81 3.32
CA SER A 282 7.05 12.37 4.67
C SER A 282 6.29 11.44 5.62
N ASP A 283 6.82 11.21 6.82
CA ASP A 283 6.20 10.35 7.82
C ASP A 283 5.87 8.93 7.29
N VAL A 284 6.84 8.31 6.64
CA VAL A 284 6.77 6.90 6.25
C VAL A 284 7.48 6.06 7.30
N VAL A 285 6.79 5.02 7.79
CA VAL A 285 7.31 4.10 8.79
C VAL A 285 7.34 2.68 8.24
N LEU A 286 8.51 2.07 8.34
CA LEU A 286 8.70 0.64 8.12
C LEU A 286 8.72 -0.05 9.49
N VAL A 287 7.87 -1.07 9.64
CA VAL A 287 7.82 -1.91 10.82
C VAL A 287 8.45 -3.25 10.47
N ASP A 288 9.65 -3.50 10.99
CA ASP A 288 10.44 -4.68 10.65
C ASP A 288 11.38 -5.05 11.80
N PRO A 289 11.62 -6.36 12.06
CA PRO A 289 12.52 -6.79 13.13
C PRO A 289 14.01 -6.49 12.88
N ARG A 290 14.42 -6.30 11.62
CA ARG A 290 15.81 -5.94 11.30
C ARG A 290 16.04 -4.48 11.70
N ALA A 291 17.29 -4.14 12.04
CA ALA A 291 17.66 -2.81 12.51
C ALA A 291 18.28 -1.90 11.43
N ASP A 292 18.46 -2.41 10.21
CA ASP A 292 19.13 -1.68 9.12
C ASP A 292 18.17 -1.37 7.97
N LEU A 293 17.88 -0.08 7.79
CA LEU A 293 17.06 0.44 6.70
C LEU A 293 17.66 0.15 5.32
N ARG A 294 19.00 0.16 5.17
CA ARG A 294 19.67 -0.02 3.86
C ARG A 294 19.37 -1.37 3.23
N GLY A 295 19.16 -2.41 4.04
CA GLY A 295 18.77 -3.73 3.58
C GLY A 295 17.30 -3.85 3.15
N MET A 296 16.46 -2.84 3.43
CA MET A 296 15.01 -2.88 3.19
C MET A 296 14.58 -1.96 2.04
N VAL A 297 15.41 -1.02 1.63
CA VAL A 297 15.02 0.00 0.66
C VAL A 297 15.99 0.08 -0.50
N ARG A 298 15.49 0.41 -1.70
CA ARG A 298 16.29 0.50 -2.92
C ARG A 298 15.80 1.62 -3.85
N PRO A 299 16.70 2.45 -4.41
CA PRO A 299 18.02 2.77 -3.86
C PRO A 299 17.90 3.48 -2.50
N PHE A 300 18.88 3.35 -1.61
CA PHE A 300 18.81 3.97 -0.28
C PHE A 300 18.63 5.49 -0.30
N SER A 301 19.30 6.18 -1.23
CA SER A 301 19.26 7.64 -1.36
C SER A 301 17.87 8.21 -1.67
N ALA A 302 16.99 7.43 -2.29
CA ALA A 302 15.62 7.86 -2.56
C ALA A 302 14.74 7.87 -1.30
N TRP A 303 15.13 7.14 -0.25
CA TRP A 303 14.29 6.85 0.90
C TRP A 303 14.88 7.34 2.22
N GLU A 304 16.18 7.65 2.27
CA GLU A 304 16.86 8.04 3.52
C GLU A 304 16.29 9.30 4.16
N GLN A 305 15.54 10.10 3.39
CA GLN A 305 14.79 11.26 3.88
C GLN A 305 13.31 10.92 3.95
N GLY A 306 12.71 11.07 5.13
CA GLY A 306 11.27 10.89 5.34
C GLY A 306 10.81 9.47 5.72
N VAL A 307 11.68 8.46 5.57
CA VAL A 307 11.42 7.08 6.03
C VAL A 307 12.09 6.81 7.38
N ARG A 308 11.37 6.16 8.29
CA ARG A 308 11.87 5.71 9.59
C ARG A 308 11.63 4.23 9.75
N LEU A 309 12.58 3.53 10.36
CA LEU A 309 12.46 2.14 10.74
C LEU A 309 12.10 2.05 12.23
N GLN A 310 11.10 1.24 12.57
CA GLN A 310 10.59 1.05 13.93
C GLN A 310 10.27 -0.43 14.19
N SER A 311 10.18 -0.80 15.46
CA SER A 311 9.77 -2.15 15.89
C SER A 311 8.25 -2.33 15.94
N ASP A 312 7.50 -1.22 15.96
CA ASP A 312 6.04 -1.17 15.98
C ASP A 312 5.56 0.09 15.25
N SER A 313 4.23 0.22 15.09
CA SER A 313 3.60 1.38 14.45
C SER A 313 3.16 2.45 15.46
N VAL A 314 3.68 2.44 16.69
CA VAL A 314 3.22 3.35 17.75
C VAL A 314 3.65 4.78 17.44
N GLY A 315 2.69 5.71 17.52
CA GLY A 315 2.94 7.14 17.32
C GLY A 315 2.93 7.59 15.87
N VAL A 316 2.67 6.69 14.90
CA VAL A 316 2.39 7.09 13.53
C VAL A 316 1.05 7.82 13.48
N ARG A 317 1.01 8.94 12.76
CA ARG A 317 -0.22 9.71 12.57
C ARG A 317 -0.87 9.25 11.29
N LEU A 318 -1.95 8.49 11.41
CA LEU A 318 -2.81 8.14 10.27
C LEU A 318 -4.03 9.07 10.23
N PRO A 319 -4.62 9.29 9.05
CA PRO A 319 -5.90 9.98 8.96
C PRO A 319 -7.00 9.34 9.81
N ARG A 320 -8.01 10.14 10.17
CA ARG A 320 -9.18 9.61 10.89
C ARG A 320 -10.04 8.74 9.97
N GLY A 321 -10.80 7.84 10.60
CA GLY A 321 -11.66 6.88 9.92
C GLY A 321 -10.96 5.55 9.74
N THR A 322 -11.72 4.46 9.84
CA THR A 322 -11.22 3.11 9.59
C THR A 322 -11.62 2.70 8.19
N PRO A 323 -10.66 2.40 7.29
CA PRO A 323 -10.97 1.95 5.93
C PRO A 323 -11.81 0.67 5.94
N GLY A 324 -12.75 0.55 4.99
CA GLY A 324 -13.67 -0.58 4.91
C GLY A 324 -15.14 -0.18 4.71
N VAL A 325 -16.03 -1.14 4.93
CA VAL A 325 -17.49 -0.98 4.70
C VAL A 325 -18.16 0.11 5.54
N SER A 326 -17.59 0.43 6.70
CA SER A 326 -18.11 1.47 7.61
C SER A 326 -17.40 2.81 7.44
N TYR A 327 -16.55 2.94 6.43
CA TYR A 327 -15.80 4.16 6.20
C TYR A 327 -16.74 5.33 5.91
N SER A 328 -16.43 6.49 6.50
CA SER A 328 -17.07 7.75 6.21
C SER A 328 -15.98 8.78 5.99
N SER A 329 -16.04 9.47 4.85
CA SER A 329 -15.09 10.54 4.52
C SER A 329 -15.08 11.61 5.60
N PRO A 330 -13.90 12.12 6.03
CA PRO A 330 -13.80 13.14 7.05
C PRO A 330 -14.13 14.57 6.57
N GLY A 331 -14.60 14.77 5.34
CA GLY A 331 -15.19 16.07 4.97
C GLY A 331 -15.15 16.50 3.52
N TYR A 332 -15.11 15.58 2.55
CA TYR A 332 -15.17 15.95 1.13
C TYR A 332 -16.52 15.68 0.46
N VAL A 333 -17.27 14.72 0.97
CA VAL A 333 -18.59 14.35 0.46
C VAL A 333 -19.62 14.64 1.55
N THR A 334 -20.59 15.50 1.27
CA THR A 334 -21.80 15.55 2.09
C THR A 334 -22.66 14.33 1.74
N GLN A 335 -23.33 13.73 2.73
CA GLN A 335 -24.07 12.47 2.59
C GLN A 335 -25.22 12.48 1.54
N GLY A 336 -25.49 13.62 0.91
CA GLY A 336 -26.47 13.79 -0.17
C GLY A 336 -25.87 14.06 -1.56
N GLU A 337 -24.55 14.00 -1.71
CA GLU A 337 -23.82 14.16 -2.99
C GLU A 337 -23.20 12.84 -3.51
N MET A 338 -23.43 11.73 -2.80
CA MET A 338 -23.20 10.35 -3.26
C MET A 338 -24.51 9.71 -3.69
#